data_AF-A0A3S5J9D0-F1
#
_entry.id   AF-A0A3S5J9D0-F1
#
_cell.length_a   1.000
_cell.length_b   1.000
_cell.length_c   1.000
_cell.angle_alpha   90.00
_cell.angle_beta   90.00
_cell.angle_gamma   90.00
#
_symmetry.space_group_name_H-M   'P 1'
#
loop_
_entity.id
_entity.type
_entity.pdbx_description
1 polymer ?
#
loop_
_entity_poly.entity_id
_entity_poly.type
_entity_poly.pdbx_seq_one_letter_code
_entity_poly.pdbx_strand_id
1 'polypeptide(L)'
;MREPGKTSVQCVCTSVHDLHGLCRKHSSPSYSPAANHDHPTTVYWGDTHAHTSFSSGDAFFLGNNIVTPEIAYRFARGDVVEARNGMKVKIGKPLELLVIADHAEGLGVAYKITEDNPGVTGGEFGDRVREQYISREFRGRA
;
A
#
# COMPACT_ATOMS: atom_id res chain seq x y z
N MET A 1 -18.33 -28.83 17.67
CA MET A 1 -18.45 -29.08 19.13
C MET A 1 -17.47 -28.13 19.81
N ARG A 2 -17.96 -27.10 20.50
CA ARG A 2 -17.13 -26.11 21.23
C ARG A 2 -17.12 -26.52 22.70
N GLU A 3 -15.92 -26.69 23.27
CA GLU A 3 -15.68 -26.97 24.68
C GLU A 3 -16.20 -25.81 25.56
N PRO A 4 -16.88 -26.07 26.69
CA PRO A 4 -17.29 -25.03 27.63
C PRO A 4 -16.08 -24.49 28.40
N GLY A 5 -15.90 -23.16 28.38
CA GLY A 5 -14.77 -22.47 28.99
C GLY A 5 -14.58 -22.76 30.47
N LYS A 6 -13.37 -23.18 30.85
CA LYS A 6 -12.93 -23.34 32.24
C LYS A 6 -13.02 -22.00 32.96
N THR A 7 -13.97 -21.88 33.89
CA THR A 7 -14.02 -20.78 34.85
C THR A 7 -13.05 -21.11 35.99
N SER A 8 -11.97 -20.34 36.15
CA SER A 8 -11.15 -20.45 37.35
C SER A 8 -11.90 -19.84 38.53
N VAL A 9 -12.10 -20.62 39.59
CA VAL A 9 -12.72 -20.17 40.83
C VAL A 9 -11.58 -19.91 41.82
N GLN A 10 -11.42 -18.66 42.23
CA GLN A 10 -10.47 -18.30 43.27
C GLN A 10 -11.25 -17.82 44.50
N CYS A 11 -11.27 -18.64 45.55
CA CYS A 11 -11.84 -18.29 46.83
C CYS A 11 -10.86 -17.40 47.60
N VAL A 12 -11.30 -16.22 48.02
CA VAL A 12 -10.57 -15.39 48.98
C VAL A 12 -11.41 -15.32 50.26
N CYS A 13 -10.89 -15.91 51.34
CA CYS A 13 -11.51 -15.83 52.67
C CYS A 13 -11.20 -14.46 53.28
N THR A 14 -12.23 -13.64 53.51
CA THR A 14 -12.07 -12.28 54.05
C THR A 14 -12.51 -12.10 55.51
N SER A 15 -13.02 -13.13 56.20
CA SER A 15 -13.31 -13.05 57.65
C SER A 15 -13.60 -14.43 58.25
N VAL A 16 -13.20 -14.64 59.51
CA VAL A 16 -13.32 -15.90 60.27
C VAL A 16 -14.61 -16.04 61.10
N HIS A 17 -15.58 -15.14 60.96
CA HIS A 17 -16.83 -15.16 61.72
C HIS A 17 -18.06 -15.01 60.82
N ASP A 18 -18.34 -16.02 59.99
CA ASP A 18 -19.70 -16.32 59.53
C ASP A 18 -19.70 -17.67 58.77
N LEU A 19 -20.28 -18.70 59.38
CA LEU A 19 -20.32 -20.08 58.86
C LEU A 19 -21.45 -20.34 57.84
N HIS A 20 -22.13 -19.29 57.36
CA HIS A 20 -23.11 -19.40 56.28
C HIS A 20 -22.61 -18.74 54.98
N GLY A 21 -21.58 -19.36 54.39
CA GLY A 21 -21.68 -19.90 53.03
C GLY A 21 -21.97 -19.00 51.82
N LEU A 22 -21.81 -17.67 51.87
CA LEU A 22 -21.90 -16.84 50.65
C LEU A 22 -20.53 -16.61 50.02
N CYS A 23 -20.01 -17.64 49.34
CA CYS A 23 -18.91 -17.47 48.38
C CYS A 23 -19.41 -16.61 47.21
N ARG A 24 -19.24 -15.28 47.28
CA ARG A 24 -19.53 -14.39 46.14
C ARG A 24 -18.52 -14.68 45.04
N LYS A 25 -18.97 -15.32 43.95
CA LYS A 25 -18.22 -15.39 42.69
C LYS A 25 -17.97 -13.96 42.20
N HIS A 26 -16.75 -13.47 42.40
CA HIS A 26 -16.27 -12.29 41.68
C HIS A 26 -15.71 -12.77 40.35
N SER A 27 -16.48 -12.63 39.28
CA SER A 27 -15.92 -12.72 37.94
C SER A 27 -15.20 -11.41 37.65
N SER A 28 -13.90 -11.35 37.87
CA SER A 28 -13.09 -10.28 37.31
C SER A 28 -13.15 -10.39 35.78
N PRO A 29 -13.42 -9.30 35.05
CA PRO A 29 -13.29 -9.30 33.59
C PRO A 29 -11.87 -9.76 33.22
N SER A 30 -11.76 -10.59 32.18
CA SER A 30 -10.46 -10.96 31.61
C SER A 30 -9.64 -9.69 31.33
N TYR A 31 -8.40 -9.63 31.85
CA TYR A 31 -7.51 -8.46 31.74
C TYR A 31 -7.02 -8.21 30.30
N SER A 32 -7.38 -9.06 29.34
CA SER A 32 -7.09 -8.84 27.92
C SER A 32 -8.33 -8.38 27.14
N PRO A 33 -8.67 -7.08 27.15
CA PRO A 33 -9.75 -6.52 26.35
C PRO A 33 -9.66 -6.88 24.87
N ALA A 34 -8.44 -6.94 24.31
CA ALA A 34 -8.20 -7.30 22.91
C ALA A 34 -8.69 -8.71 22.56
N ALA A 35 -8.71 -9.65 23.51
CA ALA A 35 -9.25 -10.99 23.28
C ALA A 35 -10.77 -11.02 23.09
N ASN A 36 -11.47 -9.94 23.45
CA ASN A 36 -12.91 -9.77 23.24
C ASN A 36 -13.24 -8.93 22.00
N HIS A 37 -12.23 -8.48 21.24
CA HIS A 37 -12.43 -7.82 19.95
C HIS A 37 -12.13 -8.83 18.83
N ASP A 38 -13.19 -9.30 18.18
CA ASP A 38 -13.14 -10.26 17.07
C ASP A 38 -13.12 -9.58 15.69
N HIS A 39 -13.01 -8.25 15.65
CA HIS A 39 -13.05 -7.46 14.43
C HIS A 39 -12.13 -6.23 14.49
N PRO A 40 -11.54 -5.81 13.35
CA PRO A 40 -10.75 -4.59 13.27
C PRO A 40 -11.63 -3.35 13.42
N THR A 41 -11.14 -2.35 14.16
CA THR A 41 -11.85 -1.07 14.39
C THR A 41 -11.21 0.12 13.67
N THR A 42 -10.07 -0.07 13.03
CA THR A 42 -9.36 0.97 12.26
C THR A 42 -9.64 0.79 10.77
N VAL A 43 -10.08 1.87 10.12
CA VAL A 43 -10.26 1.93 8.67
C VAL A 43 -9.02 2.59 8.05
N TYR A 44 -8.41 1.92 7.07
CA TYR A 44 -7.30 2.46 6.29
C TYR A 44 -7.81 2.94 4.93
N TRP A 45 -7.25 4.05 4.43
CA TRP A 45 -7.56 4.57 3.12
C TRP A 45 -6.32 4.49 2.24
N GLY A 46 -6.52 4.13 0.98
CA GLY A 46 -5.41 3.98 0.07
C GLY A 46 -5.86 3.63 -1.32
N ASP A 47 -4.87 3.57 -2.21
CA ASP A 47 -5.06 3.16 -3.58
C ASP A 47 -4.48 1.75 -3.77
N THR A 48 -5.27 0.90 -4.41
CA THR A 48 -4.92 -0.51 -4.64
C THR A 48 -4.47 -0.76 -6.08
N HIS A 49 -4.57 0.24 -6.96
CA HIS A 49 -4.30 0.09 -8.37
C HIS A 49 -3.72 1.39 -8.95
N ALA A 50 -2.42 1.61 -8.76
CA ALA A 50 -1.72 2.76 -9.34
C ALA A 50 -0.64 2.31 -10.34
N HIS A 51 -0.67 2.90 -11.54
CA HIS A 51 0.37 2.73 -12.55
C HIS A 51 1.38 3.89 -12.51
N THR A 52 2.63 3.57 -12.82
CA THR A 52 3.78 4.47 -12.84
C THR A 52 4.38 4.49 -14.23
N SER A 53 5.42 5.30 -14.42
CA SER A 53 6.20 5.33 -15.66
C SER A 53 6.83 3.97 -16.01
N PHE A 54 6.82 2.98 -15.12
CA PHE A 54 7.30 1.64 -15.44
C PHE A 54 6.26 0.81 -16.20
N SER A 55 4.98 1.16 -16.14
CA SER A 55 3.95 0.57 -16.99
C SER A 55 4.05 1.13 -18.40
N SER A 56 4.73 0.42 -19.30
CA SER A 56 5.10 0.95 -20.62
C SER A 56 3.88 1.32 -21.49
N GLY A 57 2.88 0.46 -21.56
CA GLY A 57 1.76 0.58 -22.51
C GLY A 57 0.74 1.66 -22.18
N ASP A 58 0.27 1.68 -20.94
CA ASP A 58 -0.88 2.46 -20.48
C ASP A 58 -0.49 3.69 -19.63
N ALA A 59 0.75 3.77 -19.13
CA ALA A 59 1.24 4.95 -18.43
C ALA A 59 2.31 5.68 -19.24
N PHE A 60 3.44 5.01 -19.55
CA PHE A 60 4.58 5.69 -20.16
C PHE A 60 4.26 6.23 -21.56
N PHE A 61 3.77 5.39 -22.47
CA PHE A 61 3.43 5.80 -23.84
C PHE A 61 2.21 6.72 -23.91
N LEU A 62 1.35 6.74 -22.88
CA LEU A 62 0.25 7.71 -22.76
C LEU A 62 0.68 9.03 -22.09
N GLY A 63 1.99 9.22 -21.92
CA GLY A 63 2.58 10.47 -21.50
C GLY A 63 2.98 10.53 -20.03
N ASN A 64 2.62 9.57 -19.18
CA ASN A 64 3.06 9.53 -17.78
C ASN A 64 4.50 8.99 -17.65
N ASN A 65 5.45 9.64 -18.32
CA ASN A 65 6.83 9.14 -18.45
C ASN A 65 7.78 9.64 -17.34
N ILE A 66 7.34 10.56 -16.47
CA ILE A 66 8.18 11.12 -15.41
C ILE A 66 7.84 10.62 -14.01
N VAL A 67 6.63 10.06 -13.79
CA VAL A 67 6.18 9.64 -12.46
C VAL A 67 6.67 8.23 -12.18
N THR A 68 7.85 8.12 -11.57
CA THR A 68 8.40 6.83 -11.15
C THR A 68 7.68 6.28 -9.91
N PRO A 69 7.85 5.00 -9.55
CA PRO A 69 7.32 4.44 -8.31
C PRO A 69 7.71 5.24 -7.06
N GLU A 70 8.93 5.78 -7.01
CA GLU A 70 9.39 6.62 -5.89
C GLU A 70 8.62 7.94 -5.81
N ILE A 71 8.35 8.57 -6.95
CA ILE A 71 7.55 9.81 -7.01
C ILE A 71 6.10 9.52 -6.59
N ALA A 72 5.51 8.42 -7.08
CA ALA A 72 4.16 7.99 -6.69
C ALA A 72 4.07 7.72 -5.18
N TYR A 73 5.06 7.03 -4.61
CA TYR A 73 5.15 6.80 -3.16
C TYR A 73 5.26 8.11 -2.37
N ARG A 74 6.13 9.04 -2.79
CA ARG A 74 6.27 10.37 -2.15
C ARG A 74 4.97 11.17 -2.21
N PHE A 75 4.28 11.15 -3.35
CA PHE A 75 2.99 11.80 -3.49
C PHE A 75 1.95 11.20 -2.53
N ALA A 76 1.85 9.88 -2.46
CA ALA A 76 0.94 9.19 -1.54
C ALA A 76 1.26 9.48 -0.06
N ARG A 77 2.54 9.64 0.30
CA ARG A 77 2.97 10.04 1.65
C ARG A 77 2.64 11.51 2.00
N GLY A 78 2.25 12.33 1.02
CA GLY A 78 1.91 13.74 1.23
C GLY A 78 3.05 14.73 0.95
N ASP A 79 4.11 14.28 0.27
CA ASP A 79 5.16 15.17 -0.21
C ASP A 79 4.65 16.01 -1.40
N VAL A 80 5.26 17.17 -1.63
CA VAL A 80 5.05 17.92 -2.87
C VAL A 80 5.89 17.27 -3.97
N VAL A 81 5.26 16.90 -5.09
CA VAL A 81 5.93 16.35 -6.28
C VAL A 81 5.60 17.19 -7.50
N GLU A 82 6.28 16.93 -8.61
CA GLU A 82 5.98 17.55 -9.89
C GLU A 82 5.18 16.61 -10.78
N ALA A 83 4.05 17.08 -11.29
CA ALA A 83 3.26 16.37 -12.30
C ALA A 83 3.87 16.54 -13.70
N ARG A 84 3.48 15.70 -14.66
CA ARG A 84 3.99 15.73 -16.04
C ARG A 84 3.96 17.11 -16.70
N ASN A 85 2.96 17.92 -16.36
CA ASN A 85 2.78 19.28 -16.89
C ASN A 85 3.61 20.36 -16.16
N GLY A 86 4.54 19.97 -15.29
CA GLY A 86 5.37 20.88 -14.50
C GLY A 86 4.69 21.46 -13.26
N MET A 87 3.41 21.15 -13.02
CA MET A 87 2.70 21.65 -11.83
C MET A 87 3.22 20.96 -10.57
N LYS A 88 3.41 21.72 -9.50
CA LYS A 88 3.63 21.16 -8.16
C LYS A 88 2.30 20.68 -7.59
N VAL A 89 2.23 19.40 -7.25
CA VAL A 89 1.02 18.74 -6.74
C VAL A 89 1.29 18.08 -5.40
N LYS A 90 0.26 18.03 -4.55
CA LYS A 90 0.26 17.37 -3.25
C LYS A 90 -1.12 16.81 -2.98
N ILE A 91 -1.19 15.57 -2.49
CA ILE A 91 -2.46 14.95 -2.12
C ILE A 91 -3.01 15.63 -0.85
N GLY A 92 -4.33 15.85 -0.79
CA GLY A 92 -4.96 16.55 0.33
C GLY A 92 -4.86 15.80 1.66
N LYS A 93 -4.97 14.46 1.61
CA LYS A 93 -4.75 13.56 2.75
C LYS A 93 -3.74 12.48 2.33
N PRO A 94 -2.63 12.28 3.06
CA PRO A 94 -1.73 11.15 2.82
C PRO A 94 -2.47 9.82 2.89
N LEU A 95 -2.11 8.89 2.00
CA LEU A 95 -2.65 7.54 1.99
C LEU A 95 -1.97 6.70 3.08
N GLU A 96 -2.75 5.82 3.72
CA GLU A 96 -2.21 4.85 4.66
C GLU A 96 -1.61 3.63 3.94
N LEU A 97 -2.02 3.36 2.70
CA LEU A 97 -1.43 2.34 1.82
C LEU A 97 -1.45 2.78 0.35
N LEU A 98 -0.46 2.31 -0.41
CA LEU A 98 -0.38 2.46 -1.86
C LEU A 98 0.11 1.13 -2.46
N VAL A 99 -0.61 0.64 -3.46
CA VAL A 99 -0.16 -0.49 -4.29
C VAL A 99 0.23 0.04 -5.66
N ILE A 100 1.48 -0.19 -6.05
CA ILE A 100 1.95 0.01 -7.42
C ILE A 100 1.64 -1.27 -8.21
N ALA A 101 0.72 -1.15 -9.16
CA ALA A 101 0.15 -2.26 -9.92
C ALA A 101 0.49 -2.15 -11.42
N ASP A 102 1.75 -1.90 -11.73
CA ASP A 102 2.22 -1.78 -13.11
C ASP A 102 2.00 -3.08 -13.91
N HIS A 103 1.75 -2.93 -15.22
CA HIS A 103 1.66 -4.07 -16.12
C HIS A 103 2.99 -4.84 -16.15
N ALA A 104 2.89 -6.17 -16.09
CA ALA A 104 4.06 -7.04 -16.24
C ALA A 104 4.60 -6.97 -17.68
N GLU A 105 3.71 -6.81 -18.66
CA GLU A 105 4.03 -6.72 -20.07
C GLU A 105 4.82 -5.44 -20.37
N GLY A 106 6.13 -5.59 -20.53
CA GLY A 106 7.03 -4.48 -20.80
C GLY A 106 7.31 -3.62 -19.57
N LEU A 107 7.21 -4.18 -18.35
CA LEU A 107 7.58 -3.49 -17.12
C LEU A 107 8.99 -2.86 -17.25
N GLY A 108 9.06 -1.54 -17.16
CA GLY A 108 10.29 -0.76 -17.24
C GLY A 108 10.95 -0.69 -18.62
N VAL A 109 10.42 -1.35 -19.66
CA VAL A 109 11.05 -1.39 -21.00
C VAL A 109 11.11 -0.01 -21.63
N ALA A 110 9.98 0.71 -21.69
CA ALA A 110 9.94 2.06 -22.28
C ALA A 110 10.86 3.04 -21.54
N TYR A 111 10.86 2.96 -20.20
CA TYR A 111 11.75 3.73 -19.33
C TYR A 111 13.22 3.44 -19.66
N LYS A 112 13.61 2.17 -19.74
CA LYS A 112 15.00 1.75 -20.04
C LYS A 112 15.44 2.09 -21.47
N ILE A 113 14.52 2.12 -22.44
CA ILE A 113 14.82 2.62 -23.78
C ILE A 113 15.15 4.11 -23.72
N THR A 114 14.44 4.93 -22.94
CA THR A 114 14.82 6.36 -22.80
C THR A 114 16.17 6.58 -22.12
N GLU A 115 16.64 5.63 -21.31
CA GLU A 115 17.99 5.63 -20.72
C GLU A 115 19.08 5.09 -21.65
N ASP A 116 18.75 4.75 -22.90
CA ASP A 116 19.66 4.13 -23.86
C ASP A 116 20.32 2.83 -23.36
N ASN A 117 19.57 2.06 -22.56
CA ASN A 117 20.10 0.86 -21.93
C ASN A 117 20.32 -0.27 -22.96
N PRO A 118 21.57 -0.76 -23.12
CA PRO A 118 21.93 -1.74 -24.17
C PRO A 118 21.30 -3.13 -23.95
N GLY A 119 20.74 -3.41 -22.79
CA GLY A 119 19.98 -4.64 -22.54
C GLY A 119 18.60 -4.64 -23.21
N VAL A 120 18.11 -3.46 -23.64
CA VAL A 120 16.83 -3.30 -24.34
C VAL A 120 16.97 -2.54 -25.67
N THR A 121 18.08 -1.86 -25.93
CA THR A 121 18.37 -1.12 -27.18
C THR A 121 19.40 -1.86 -28.04
N GLY A 122 19.45 -1.59 -29.35
CA GLY A 122 20.39 -2.24 -30.28
C GLY A 122 19.91 -3.58 -30.84
N GLY A 123 18.69 -4.00 -30.46
CA GLY A 123 17.95 -5.08 -31.12
C GLY A 123 16.74 -4.51 -31.85
N GLU A 124 16.27 -5.24 -32.88
CA GLU A 124 15.18 -4.80 -33.76
C GLU A 124 13.93 -4.32 -33.00
N PHE A 125 13.56 -5.01 -31.93
CA PHE A 125 12.41 -4.64 -31.10
C PHE A 125 12.61 -3.31 -30.38
N GLY A 126 13.72 -3.13 -29.67
CA GLY A 126 14.01 -1.92 -28.90
C GLY A 126 14.15 -0.69 -29.79
N ASP A 127 14.84 -0.86 -30.91
CA ASP A 127 15.06 0.22 -31.88
C ASP A 127 13.74 0.61 -32.56
N ARG A 128 12.87 -0.36 -32.88
CA ARG A 128 11.53 -0.10 -33.39
C ARG A 128 10.66 0.65 -32.38
N VAL A 129 10.67 0.24 -31.12
CA VAL A 129 9.90 0.92 -30.05
C VAL A 129 10.41 2.35 -29.85
N ARG A 130 11.73 2.55 -29.82
CA ARG A 130 12.35 3.88 -29.75
C ARG A 130 11.85 4.77 -30.89
N GLU A 131 11.90 4.27 -32.11
CA GLU A 131 11.55 5.05 -33.30
C GLU A 131 10.05 5.31 -33.43
N GLN A 132 9.21 4.39 -32.97
CA GLN A 132 7.76 4.55 -33.07
C GLN A 132 7.18 5.44 -31.97
N TYR A 133 7.64 5.29 -30.74
CA TYR A 133 6.94 5.85 -29.57
C TYR A 133 7.74 6.96 -28.88
N ILE A 134 9.07 6.88 -28.88
CA ILE A 134 9.90 7.84 -28.14
C ILE A 134 10.36 8.97 -29.07
N SER A 135 10.84 8.69 -30.27
CA SER A 135 11.32 9.75 -31.19
C SER A 135 10.19 10.65 -31.70
N ARG A 136 8.93 10.19 -31.67
CA ARG A 136 7.74 10.98 -32.06
C ARG A 136 7.22 11.88 -30.94
N GLU A 137 7.15 11.38 -29.71
CA GLU A 137 6.60 12.09 -28.55
C GLU A 137 7.58 13.15 -28.00
N PHE A 138 8.89 12.95 -28.18
CA PHE A 138 9.93 13.88 -27.73
C PHE A 138 10.34 14.93 -28.78
N ARG A 139 9.87 14.82 -30.03
CA ARG A 139 10.18 15.78 -31.12
C ARG A 139 9.50 17.16 -30.97
N GLY A 140 8.57 17.31 -30.02
CA GLY A 140 7.82 18.54 -29.77
C GLY A 140 8.32 19.37 -28.57
N ARG A 141 9.48 19.04 -27.98
CA ARG A 141 10.04 19.75 -26.82
C ARG A 141 11.53 20.05 -26.99
N ALA A 142 11.85 20.77 -28.07
CA ALA A 142 13.11 21.50 -28.25
C ALA A 142 12.81 23.01 -28.31
#